data_AF-A0AAD7BX08-F1
#
_entry.id   AF-A0AAD7BX08-F1
#
_cell.length_a   1.000
_cell.length_b   1.000
_cell.length_c   1.000
_cell.angle_alpha   90.00
_cell.angle_beta   90.00
_cell.angle_gamma   90.00
#
_symmetry.space_group_name_H-M   'P 1'
#
loop_
_entity.id
_entity.type
_entity.pdbx_description
1 polymer ?
#
loop_
_entity_poly.entity_id
_entity_poly.type
_entity_poly.pdbx_seq_one_letter_code
_entity_poly.pdbx_strand_id
1 'polypeptide(L)'
;MSTSPPRKRPRSETMTLTPGTDCDNGFSCLGQYSFGSLQDYLTVLRRTEVGLDSCANPSKLISLPFPSLLKSSISARHSATGQYNFKHMGRAVFTTIVSEMQRLDRQTATPVVLLGTYGCGKSHLLAVLASFLFAQASFLFTTQLFIFDRFPKRKRVVFLPEASLVAEDVLHWLKLAFALPFADLPETLEKIAQFKTTQDFVDFTRAWSDEIYFLVDGMDQLDGDFKEAVLAMSSGHFRISTAYSLGKCRKVSAIRLPLGMPLDEFRKWMSHFSSRLPICSPQHVLYIHYVSGGVPALQSLYLDPNSEHFSPEFIVGVKGRPEFQAVADNIAEFHTNAIETLSASEKSRYIRLMTACLTETVPEIRHGSHRTLWDHRYVFFDDTGVGHVICGFARDTLIPLIRLEDQAGFTSDAWYSAVRSSNLAIRDSAIGQICMTRIGVAGLTQAEAQGSAMRICTFRQNPAFGSMFEDAWKNPQATSSFLNIAGPEVCGVINAVILRINPSAKMAQLIPLQISTNHTCTDLATLFFAVTWHKWERAIQEEGFKVVNTFVCVDSCTAESAEVMSAGTAFREKAKMFSPEYSVRNLSVAMLDPKLGRILRGDKYQSPPA
;
A
#
# COMPACT_ATOMS: atom_id res chain seq x y z
N MET A 1 -13.29 -40.62 10.98
CA MET A 1 -12.37 -40.65 9.83
C MET A 1 -13.16 -40.25 8.59
N SER A 2 -13.00 -39.00 8.15
CA SER A 2 -13.65 -38.45 6.96
C SER A 2 -12.61 -37.57 6.28
N THR A 3 -12.15 -38.01 5.11
CA THR A 3 -11.10 -37.37 4.30
C THR A 3 -11.75 -36.33 3.39
N SER A 4 -11.43 -35.06 3.62
CA SER A 4 -11.77 -33.95 2.74
C SER A 4 -10.96 -34.00 1.43
N PRO A 5 -11.54 -33.62 0.27
CA PRO A 5 -10.89 -33.71 -1.04
C PRO A 5 -9.88 -32.56 -1.27
N PRO A 6 -8.90 -32.74 -2.18
CA PRO A 6 -7.87 -31.73 -2.43
C PRO A 6 -8.41 -30.56 -3.26
N ARG A 7 -8.03 -29.34 -2.86
CA ARG A 7 -8.29 -28.08 -3.58
C ARG A 7 -7.59 -28.09 -4.95
N LYS A 8 -8.35 -28.01 -6.04
CA LYS A 8 -7.85 -27.73 -7.40
C LYS A 8 -7.66 -26.21 -7.57
N ARG A 9 -6.44 -25.77 -7.92
CA ARG A 9 -6.17 -24.42 -8.46
C ARG A 9 -6.51 -24.37 -9.97
N PRO A 10 -6.81 -23.20 -10.54
CA PRO A 10 -7.02 -23.06 -11.98
C PRO A 10 -5.71 -23.31 -12.74
N ARG A 11 -5.79 -24.08 -13.83
CA ARG A 11 -4.69 -24.31 -14.78
C ARG A 11 -4.36 -23.01 -15.52
N SER A 12 -3.13 -22.54 -15.42
CA SER A 12 -2.55 -21.61 -16.39
C SER A 12 -2.21 -22.37 -17.67
N GLU A 13 -2.50 -21.76 -18.81
CA GLU A 13 -2.24 -22.33 -20.14
C GLU A 13 -0.76 -22.58 -20.36
N THR A 14 -0.42 -23.83 -20.69
CA THR A 14 0.92 -24.31 -20.98
C THR A 14 1.31 -23.89 -22.39
N MET A 15 2.28 -22.98 -22.56
CA MET A 15 3.02 -22.86 -23.82
C MET A 15 4.08 -23.97 -23.87
N THR A 16 3.84 -24.99 -24.68
CA THR A 16 4.82 -26.01 -25.03
C THR A 16 5.88 -25.44 -25.97
N LEU A 17 7.13 -25.37 -25.50
CA LEU A 17 8.32 -25.22 -26.34
C LEU A 17 8.91 -26.61 -26.60
N THR A 18 9.14 -26.92 -27.88
CA THR A 18 9.74 -28.17 -28.35
C THR A 18 11.24 -28.25 -28.04
N PRO A 19 11.78 -29.45 -27.74
CA PRO A 19 13.19 -29.62 -27.40
C PRO A 19 14.05 -29.72 -28.68
N GLY A 20 15.05 -28.85 -28.80
CA GLY A 20 16.03 -28.86 -29.88
C GLY A 20 17.45 -29.09 -29.36
N THR A 21 17.98 -30.27 -29.70
CA THR A 21 19.39 -30.65 -29.97
C THR A 21 20.50 -30.38 -28.94
N ASP A 22 21.14 -31.49 -28.58
CA ASP A 22 22.44 -31.70 -27.95
C ASP A 22 23.48 -30.58 -28.14
N CYS A 23 24.05 -30.13 -27.02
CA CYS A 23 25.24 -29.28 -26.97
C CYS A 23 26.28 -29.92 -26.03
N ASP A 24 27.11 -30.81 -26.57
CA ASP A 24 28.40 -31.21 -26.00
C ASP A 24 29.36 -30.02 -26.07
N ASN A 25 29.44 -29.24 -24.97
CA ASN A 25 30.58 -28.45 -24.48
C ASN A 25 30.05 -27.39 -23.50
N GLY A 26 30.34 -27.55 -22.20
CA GLY A 26 29.72 -26.82 -21.08
C GLY A 26 29.88 -25.28 -21.02
N PHE A 27 30.48 -24.65 -22.03
CA PHE A 27 30.60 -23.20 -22.16
C PHE A 27 29.65 -22.56 -23.18
N SER A 28 29.07 -23.32 -24.12
CA SER A 28 28.16 -22.76 -25.14
C SER A 28 26.79 -22.39 -24.55
N CYS A 29 26.37 -23.01 -23.43
CA CYS A 29 25.16 -22.65 -22.71
C CYS A 29 25.25 -21.29 -21.99
N LEU A 30 26.47 -20.80 -21.73
CA LEU A 30 26.69 -19.41 -21.28
C LEU A 30 26.79 -18.42 -22.46
N GLY A 31 26.90 -18.92 -23.70
CA GLY A 31 27.02 -18.13 -24.93
C GLY A 31 25.69 -17.71 -25.55
N GLN A 32 24.56 -18.23 -25.07
CA GLN A 32 23.21 -17.86 -25.53
C GLN A 32 22.60 -16.67 -24.75
N TYR A 33 23.35 -16.04 -23.85
CA TYR A 33 22.83 -14.87 -23.17
C TYR A 33 22.90 -13.65 -24.08
N SER A 34 21.78 -12.95 -24.25
CA SER A 34 21.68 -11.69 -24.97
C SER A 34 22.42 -10.52 -24.28
N PHE A 35 23.39 -10.78 -23.42
CA PHE A 35 24.36 -9.79 -23.00
C PHE A 35 25.32 -9.57 -24.18
N GLY A 36 25.56 -8.32 -24.58
CA GLY A 36 26.95 -7.98 -24.87
C GLY A 36 27.71 -8.37 -23.61
N SER A 37 28.54 -9.41 -23.70
CA SER A 37 29.32 -10.14 -22.70
C SER A 37 29.18 -9.79 -21.18
N LEU A 38 29.28 -10.79 -20.29
CA LEU A 38 29.50 -10.59 -18.84
C LEU A 38 30.54 -9.49 -18.54
N GLN A 39 31.53 -9.32 -19.42
CA GLN A 39 32.54 -8.26 -19.35
C GLN A 39 32.00 -6.84 -19.53
N ASP A 40 30.97 -6.63 -20.35
CA ASP A 40 30.33 -5.32 -20.51
C ASP A 40 29.60 -4.91 -19.22
N TYR A 41 28.90 -5.86 -18.60
CA TYR A 41 28.24 -5.62 -17.31
C TYR A 41 29.25 -5.37 -16.18
N LEU A 42 30.35 -6.14 -16.13
CA LEU A 42 31.45 -5.87 -15.20
C LEU A 42 32.09 -4.49 -15.44
N THR A 43 32.17 -4.05 -16.70
CA THR A 43 32.67 -2.72 -17.05
C THR A 43 31.77 -1.62 -16.52
N VAL A 44 30.44 -1.79 -16.60
CA VAL A 44 29.47 -0.86 -16.00
C VAL A 44 29.63 -0.83 -14.47
N LEU A 45 29.72 -2.00 -13.82
CA LEU A 45 29.92 -2.08 -12.37
C LEU A 45 31.20 -1.39 -11.91
N ARG A 46 32.33 -1.62 -12.60
CA ARG A 46 33.63 -1.02 -12.25
C ARG A 46 33.68 0.50 -12.41
N ARG A 47 32.89 1.05 -13.34
CA ARG A 47 32.82 2.50 -13.58
C ARG A 47 31.83 3.22 -12.68
N THR A 48 30.96 2.50 -11.98
CA THR A 48 29.93 3.11 -11.14
C THR A 48 30.52 3.44 -9.76
N GLU A 49 30.74 4.72 -9.48
CA GLU A 49 31.07 5.18 -8.13
C GLU A 49 29.80 5.25 -7.27
N VAL A 50 29.72 4.39 -6.25
CA VAL A 50 28.58 4.34 -5.32
C VAL A 50 29.04 4.70 -3.91
N GLY A 51 28.86 5.97 -3.54
CA GLY A 51 29.16 6.47 -2.20
C GLY A 51 27.98 6.31 -1.24
N LEU A 52 28.27 6.13 0.06
CA LEU A 52 27.25 6.02 1.11
C LEU A 52 26.35 7.26 1.15
N ASP A 53 26.92 8.46 1.05
CA ASP A 53 26.17 9.71 1.00
C ASP A 53 25.23 9.78 -0.20
N SER A 54 25.63 9.24 -1.36
CA SER A 54 24.78 9.20 -2.55
C SER A 54 23.57 8.27 -2.40
N CYS A 55 23.72 7.14 -1.70
CA CYS A 55 22.62 6.22 -1.41
C CYS A 55 21.76 6.66 -0.21
N ALA A 56 22.29 7.50 0.69
CA ALA A 56 21.59 7.92 1.89
C ALA A 56 20.89 9.28 1.77
N ASN A 57 21.37 10.18 0.90
CA ASN A 57 20.88 11.56 0.83
C ASN A 57 19.67 11.72 -0.11
N PRO A 58 18.47 12.09 0.39
CA PRO A 58 17.27 12.26 -0.45
C PRO A 58 17.38 13.34 -1.52
N SER A 59 18.32 14.27 -1.39
CA SER A 59 18.57 15.29 -2.41
C SER A 59 19.33 14.74 -3.63
N LYS A 60 19.80 13.48 -3.59
CA LYS A 60 20.53 12.85 -4.69
C LYS A 60 19.65 11.81 -5.40
N LEU A 61 19.61 11.92 -6.73
CA LEU A 61 19.02 10.91 -7.62
C LEU A 61 20.16 10.32 -8.44
N ILE A 62 20.45 9.04 -8.22
CA ILE A 62 21.56 8.32 -8.87
C ILE A 62 21.04 7.19 -9.74
N SER A 63 21.85 6.79 -10.72
CA SER A 63 21.60 5.65 -11.59
C SER A 63 22.56 4.54 -11.19
N LEU A 64 22.02 3.37 -10.82
CA LEU A 64 22.79 2.24 -10.33
C LEU A 64 22.63 1.04 -11.25
N PRO A 65 23.69 0.26 -11.52
CA PRO A 65 23.56 -1.01 -12.20
C PRO A 65 22.74 -1.96 -11.35
N PHE A 66 21.73 -2.59 -11.97
CA PHE A 66 20.92 -3.58 -11.28
C PHE A 66 21.80 -4.80 -10.96
N PRO A 67 21.87 -5.27 -9.70
CA PRO A 67 22.89 -6.22 -9.21
C PRO A 67 22.61 -7.68 -9.60
N SER A 68 22.14 -7.94 -10.82
CA SER A 68 21.77 -9.27 -11.30
C SER A 68 21.87 -9.40 -12.81
N LEU A 69 22.20 -10.61 -13.28
CA LEU A 69 22.21 -11.00 -14.69
C LEU A 69 20.85 -11.53 -15.20
N LEU A 70 19.79 -11.38 -14.41
CA LEU A 70 18.46 -11.91 -14.74
C LEU A 70 17.67 -10.90 -15.58
N LYS A 71 17.34 -11.28 -16.83
CA LYS A 71 16.90 -10.33 -17.87
C LYS A 71 15.40 -10.13 -18.05
N SER A 72 14.50 -10.91 -17.44
CA SER A 72 13.12 -11.02 -17.97
C SER A 72 11.94 -10.57 -17.10
N SER A 73 12.04 -10.47 -15.77
CA SER A 73 10.85 -10.16 -14.93
C SER A 73 11.07 -9.10 -13.84
N ILE A 74 12.31 -8.92 -13.38
CA ILE A 74 12.65 -8.02 -12.26
C ILE A 74 12.75 -6.53 -12.71
N SER A 75 12.90 -6.30 -14.02
CA SER A 75 13.06 -4.98 -14.65
C SER A 75 11.80 -4.11 -14.58
N ALA A 76 10.60 -4.70 -14.49
CA ALA A 76 9.34 -3.98 -14.45
C ALA A 76 9.15 -3.18 -13.14
N ARG A 77 9.49 -3.76 -11.98
CA ARG A 77 9.35 -3.08 -10.67
C ARG A 77 10.42 -2.03 -10.38
N HIS A 78 11.58 -2.13 -11.03
CA HIS A 78 12.72 -1.25 -10.80
C HIS A 78 12.81 -0.08 -11.79
N SER A 79 11.83 0.07 -12.70
CA SER A 79 11.80 1.12 -13.73
C SER A 79 13.16 1.27 -14.42
N ALA A 80 13.75 0.16 -14.88
CA ALA A 80 15.07 0.18 -15.50
C ALA A 80 15.08 1.11 -16.72
N THR A 81 15.82 2.21 -16.64
CA THR A 81 15.98 3.15 -17.75
C THR A 81 17.28 2.82 -18.46
N GLY A 82 17.18 2.15 -19.61
CA GLY A 82 18.33 1.55 -20.31
C GLY A 82 18.59 0.12 -19.87
N GLN A 83 19.31 -0.65 -20.68
CA GLN A 83 19.40 -2.12 -20.57
C GLN A 83 19.87 -2.67 -19.19
N TYR A 84 20.47 -1.85 -18.29
CA TYR A 84 21.14 -2.36 -17.08
C TYR A 84 21.00 -1.53 -15.79
N ASN A 85 20.39 -0.33 -15.83
CA ASN A 85 20.42 0.59 -14.68
C ASN A 85 19.02 0.91 -14.15
N PHE A 86 18.92 1.08 -12.83
CA PHE A 86 17.73 1.57 -12.15
C PHE A 86 18.01 2.91 -11.44
N LYS A 87 16.99 3.77 -11.36
CA LYS A 87 17.10 5.05 -10.66
C LYS A 87 16.84 4.87 -9.17
N HIS A 88 17.71 5.42 -8.34
CA HIS A 88 17.58 5.43 -6.90
C HIS A 88 17.66 6.88 -6.38
N MET A 89 16.61 7.32 -5.69
CA MET A 89 16.70 8.51 -4.85
C MET A 89 17.23 8.08 -3.49
N GLY A 90 18.27 8.75 -2.99
CA GLY A 90 18.86 8.41 -1.70
C GLY A 90 17.82 8.37 -0.56
N ARG A 91 18.00 7.47 0.40
CA ARG A 91 17.09 7.28 1.53
C ARG A 91 17.88 7.28 2.84
N ALA A 92 17.50 8.11 3.82
CA ALA A 92 18.27 8.26 5.04
C ALA A 92 18.42 6.94 5.82
N VAL A 93 17.43 6.05 5.74
CA VAL A 93 17.47 4.70 6.33
C VAL A 93 18.63 3.84 5.81
N PHE A 94 19.19 4.16 4.64
CA PHE A 94 20.31 3.41 4.07
C PHE A 94 21.57 3.47 4.94
N THR A 95 21.81 4.60 5.64
CA THR A 95 22.90 4.70 6.62
C THR A 95 22.74 3.68 7.74
N THR A 96 21.51 3.49 8.24
CA THR A 96 21.21 2.49 9.26
C THR A 96 21.46 1.08 8.74
N ILE A 97 21.03 0.77 7.52
CA ILE A 97 21.25 -0.54 6.88
C ILE A 97 22.74 -0.86 6.80
N VAL A 98 23.55 0.07 6.30
CA VAL A 98 25.01 -0.12 6.18
C VAL A 98 25.67 -0.22 7.55
N SER A 99 25.25 0.57 8.54
CA SER A 99 25.80 0.52 9.90
C SER A 99 25.52 -0.82 10.58
N GLU A 100 24.30 -1.35 10.46
CA GLU A 100 23.94 -2.67 11.00
C GLU A 100 24.67 -3.81 10.29
N MET A 101 24.82 -3.72 8.97
CA MET A 101 25.62 -4.67 8.23
C MET A 101 27.09 -4.67 8.70
N GLN A 102 27.67 -3.51 8.97
CA GLN A 102 29.06 -3.40 9.45
C GLN A 102 29.26 -3.98 10.87
N ARG A 103 28.18 -4.13 11.64
CA ARG A 103 28.19 -4.77 12.97
C ARG A 103 28.12 -6.30 12.90
N LEU A 104 27.89 -6.86 11.72
CA LEU A 104 27.87 -8.31 11.54
C LEU A 104 29.24 -8.92 11.82
N ASP A 105 29.26 -9.91 12.71
CA ASP A 105 30.43 -10.72 13.02
C ASP A 105 30.16 -12.16 12.60
N ARG A 106 31.12 -12.76 11.90
CA ARG A 106 31.07 -14.16 11.46
C ARG A 106 30.90 -15.13 12.63
N GLN A 107 31.40 -14.78 13.83
CA GLN A 107 31.25 -15.62 15.02
C GLN A 107 29.81 -15.62 15.57
N THR A 108 29.08 -14.53 15.38
CA THR A 108 27.69 -14.40 15.86
C THR A 108 26.66 -14.76 14.79
N ALA A 109 27.05 -14.68 13.49
CA ALA A 109 26.32 -15.08 12.28
C ALA A 109 24.80 -14.80 12.31
N THR A 110 24.38 -13.77 13.05
CA THR A 110 22.96 -13.51 13.27
C THR A 110 22.41 -12.87 11.99
N PRO A 111 21.43 -13.50 11.31
CA PRO A 111 20.89 -12.95 10.07
C PRO A 111 20.25 -11.59 10.32
N VAL A 112 20.43 -10.67 9.37
CA VAL A 112 19.74 -9.38 9.38
C VAL A 112 18.53 -9.45 8.46
N VAL A 113 17.39 -8.94 8.92
CA VAL A 113 16.15 -8.89 8.16
C VAL A 113 15.70 -7.44 8.00
N LEU A 114 15.58 -6.97 6.76
CA LEU A 114 14.90 -5.73 6.41
C LEU A 114 13.38 -5.98 6.45
N LEU A 115 12.76 -5.52 7.52
CA LEU A 115 11.32 -5.62 7.72
C LEU A 115 10.62 -4.39 7.21
N GLY A 116 9.48 -4.58 6.55
CA GLY A 116 8.69 -3.46 6.07
C GLY A 116 7.46 -3.93 5.32
N THR A 117 6.54 -3.00 5.14
CA THR A 117 5.22 -3.24 4.55
C THR A 117 5.29 -3.33 3.02
N TYR A 118 4.15 -3.59 2.37
CA TYR A 118 4.07 -3.64 0.91
C TYR A 118 4.57 -2.32 0.28
N GLY A 119 5.39 -2.43 -0.77
CA GLY A 119 5.83 -1.29 -1.56
C GLY A 119 6.78 -0.30 -0.88
N CYS A 120 7.17 -0.50 0.39
CA CYS A 120 7.98 0.46 1.16
C CYS A 120 9.43 0.62 0.67
N GLY A 121 9.86 -0.21 -0.31
CA GLY A 121 11.18 -0.15 -0.94
C GLY A 121 12.20 -1.16 -0.43
N LYS A 122 11.79 -2.23 0.27
CA LYS A 122 12.70 -3.31 0.76
C LYS A 122 13.61 -3.86 -0.34
N SER A 123 13.01 -4.41 -1.40
CA SER A 123 13.72 -5.00 -2.55
C SER A 123 14.65 -3.99 -3.21
N HIS A 124 14.16 -2.76 -3.38
CA HIS A 124 14.92 -1.67 -3.97
C HIS A 124 16.14 -1.30 -3.11
N LEU A 125 15.99 -1.16 -1.80
CA LEU A 125 17.10 -0.88 -0.87
C LEU A 125 18.09 -2.04 -0.78
N LEU A 126 17.61 -3.30 -0.86
CA LEU A 126 18.48 -4.47 -0.91
C LEU A 126 19.30 -4.49 -2.22
N ALA A 127 18.69 -4.11 -3.34
CA ALA A 127 19.40 -3.96 -4.61
C ALA A 127 20.45 -2.83 -4.55
N VAL A 128 20.11 -1.68 -3.95
CA VAL A 128 21.07 -0.58 -3.71
C VAL A 128 22.23 -1.05 -2.84
N LEU A 129 21.95 -1.84 -1.79
CA LEU A 129 22.99 -2.41 -0.93
C LEU A 129 23.91 -3.34 -1.71
N ALA A 130 23.36 -4.18 -2.58
CA ALA A 130 24.16 -5.05 -3.45
C ALA A 130 25.06 -4.23 -4.38
N SER A 131 24.51 -3.23 -5.09
CA SER A 131 25.29 -2.35 -5.98
C SER A 131 26.39 -1.59 -5.22
N PHE A 132 26.08 -1.11 -4.01
CA PHE A 132 27.05 -0.46 -3.12
C PHE A 132 28.20 -1.41 -2.75
N LEU A 133 27.90 -2.66 -2.37
CA LEU A 133 28.92 -3.64 -2.03
C LEU A 133 29.76 -4.07 -3.24
N PHE A 134 29.14 -4.23 -4.42
CA PHE A 134 29.87 -4.52 -5.67
C PHE A 134 30.84 -3.39 -6.06
N ALA A 135 30.42 -2.14 -5.90
CA ALA A 135 31.27 -0.98 -6.18
C ALA A 135 32.47 -0.92 -5.20
N GLN A 136 32.23 -1.18 -3.91
CA GLN A 136 33.30 -1.23 -2.91
C GLN A 136 34.31 -2.36 -3.17
N ALA A 137 33.86 -3.52 -3.65
CA ALA A 137 34.74 -4.62 -4.02
C ALA A 137 35.60 -4.31 -5.26
N SER A 138 35.13 -3.43 -6.16
CA SER A 138 35.80 -3.09 -7.42
C SER A 138 36.88 -2.02 -7.29
N PHE A 139 36.79 -1.11 -6.31
CA PHE A 139 37.74 -0.02 -6.10
C PHE A 139 39.18 -0.49 -5.77
N LEU A 140 39.34 -1.75 -5.34
CA LEU A 140 40.64 -2.38 -5.08
C LEU A 140 41.42 -2.78 -6.34
N PHE A 141 40.92 -2.52 -7.56
CA PHE A 141 41.61 -2.87 -8.80
C PHE A 141 42.49 -1.75 -9.38
N THR A 142 42.35 -0.50 -8.95
CA THR A 142 42.91 0.65 -9.70
C THR A 142 43.86 1.56 -8.95
N THR A 143 44.03 1.46 -7.62
CA THR A 143 45.05 2.27 -6.93
C THR A 143 45.73 1.53 -5.78
N GLN A 144 47.06 1.43 -5.83
CA GLN A 144 47.93 1.15 -4.69
C GLN A 144 47.95 2.36 -3.71
N LEU A 145 46.80 2.74 -3.13
CA LEU A 145 46.78 3.76 -2.08
C LEU A 145 46.21 3.20 -0.77
N PHE A 146 47.13 2.89 0.14
CA PHE A 146 46.95 2.49 1.53
C PHE A 146 46.36 3.63 2.38
N ILE A 147 45.08 3.97 2.26
CA ILE A 147 44.43 4.84 3.28
C ILE A 147 42.94 4.50 3.43
N PHE A 148 42.61 3.31 3.95
CA PHE A 148 41.40 3.03 4.76
C PHE A 148 41.55 1.62 5.36
N ASP A 149 42.21 1.54 6.51
CA ASP A 149 42.67 0.30 7.17
C ASP A 149 41.54 -0.50 7.87
N ARG A 150 40.33 -0.56 7.27
CA ARG A 150 39.18 -1.29 7.85
C ARG A 150 38.43 -2.25 6.91
N PHE A 151 38.90 -2.48 5.68
CA PHE A 151 38.29 -3.49 4.79
C PHE A 151 39.36 -4.37 4.10
N PRO A 152 39.98 -5.33 4.80
CA PRO A 152 41.13 -6.07 4.27
C PRO A 152 40.79 -7.35 3.47
N LYS A 153 39.52 -7.58 3.08
CA LYS A 153 39.11 -8.76 2.29
C LYS A 153 38.10 -8.41 1.20
N ARG A 154 38.28 -8.98 0.00
CA ARG A 154 37.29 -8.88 -1.10
C ARG A 154 35.98 -9.50 -0.64
N LYS A 155 34.89 -8.71 -0.64
CA LYS A 155 33.55 -9.18 -0.30
C LYS A 155 32.90 -9.79 -1.52
N ARG A 156 32.48 -11.06 -1.45
CA ARG A 156 31.67 -11.72 -2.48
C ARG A 156 30.21 -11.51 -2.15
N VAL A 157 29.39 -11.05 -3.09
CA VAL A 157 27.98 -10.68 -2.84
C VAL A 157 27.05 -11.51 -3.71
N VAL A 158 26.40 -12.53 -3.16
CA VAL A 158 25.38 -13.31 -3.88
C VAL A 158 24.03 -12.63 -3.68
N PHE A 159 23.49 -12.04 -4.74
CA PHE A 159 22.16 -11.40 -4.73
C PHE A 159 21.12 -12.32 -5.35
N LEU A 160 20.07 -12.62 -4.58
CA LEU A 160 18.92 -13.42 -4.98
C LEU A 160 17.69 -12.49 -5.05
N PRO A 161 17.38 -11.91 -6.22
CA PRO A 161 16.19 -11.07 -6.39
C PRO A 161 14.91 -11.91 -6.36
N GLU A 162 13.87 -11.38 -5.73
CA GLU A 162 12.49 -11.88 -5.71
C GLU A 162 12.39 -13.41 -5.67
N ALA A 163 12.70 -13.99 -4.51
CA ALA A 163 12.94 -15.41 -4.36
C ALA A 163 11.74 -16.31 -4.72
N SER A 164 10.53 -15.76 -4.82
CA SER A 164 9.32 -16.45 -5.30
C SER A 164 9.27 -16.65 -6.83
N LEU A 165 9.97 -15.84 -7.63
CA LEU A 165 10.11 -16.01 -9.08
C LEU A 165 11.14 -17.10 -9.46
N VAL A 166 11.90 -17.58 -8.47
CA VAL A 166 13.01 -18.54 -8.63
C VAL A 166 12.51 -19.99 -8.71
N ALA A 167 11.23 -20.24 -8.44
CA ALA A 167 10.66 -21.59 -8.34
C ALA A 167 10.61 -22.36 -9.68
N GLU A 168 10.72 -21.69 -10.83
CA GLU A 168 10.59 -22.34 -12.15
C GLU A 168 11.87 -23.04 -12.62
N ASP A 169 13.06 -22.51 -12.31
CA ASP A 169 14.36 -23.14 -12.63
C ASP A 169 15.44 -22.74 -11.60
N VAL A 170 15.29 -23.24 -10.37
CA VAL A 170 16.16 -22.91 -9.24
C VAL A 170 17.66 -23.06 -9.58
N LEU A 171 18.03 -24.10 -10.33
CA LEU A 171 19.42 -24.39 -10.64
C LEU A 171 20.02 -23.34 -11.58
N HIS A 172 19.30 -22.98 -12.65
CA HIS A 172 19.73 -21.93 -13.57
C HIS A 172 19.90 -20.59 -12.85
N TRP A 173 18.96 -20.25 -11.97
CA TRP A 173 19.00 -19.02 -11.20
C TRP A 173 20.19 -18.96 -10.24
N LEU A 174 20.50 -20.05 -9.54
CA LEU A 174 21.68 -20.11 -8.68
C LEU A 174 22.97 -19.96 -9.49
N LYS A 175 23.08 -20.57 -10.67
CA LYS A 175 24.25 -20.36 -11.54
C LYS A 175 24.44 -18.89 -11.89
N LEU A 176 23.38 -18.18 -12.25
CA LEU A 176 23.45 -16.75 -12.57
C LEU A 176 23.80 -15.88 -11.34
N ALA A 177 23.20 -16.18 -10.19
CA ALA A 177 23.47 -15.46 -8.94
C ALA A 177 24.92 -15.63 -8.48
N PHE A 178 25.53 -16.80 -8.73
CA PHE A 178 26.93 -17.09 -8.42
C PHE A 178 27.89 -16.72 -9.56
N ALA A 179 27.43 -16.45 -10.77
CA ALA A 179 28.32 -16.03 -11.86
C ALA A 179 28.93 -14.64 -11.60
N LEU A 180 28.13 -13.68 -11.16
CA LEU A 180 28.59 -12.31 -10.96
C LEU A 180 29.64 -12.15 -9.85
N PRO A 181 29.47 -12.75 -8.66
CA PRO A 181 30.39 -12.53 -7.54
C PRO A 181 31.75 -13.18 -7.77
N PHE A 182 31.81 -14.19 -8.65
CA PHE A 182 33.01 -14.98 -8.95
C PHE A 182 33.54 -14.72 -10.37
N ALA A 183 33.10 -13.61 -10.99
CA ALA A 183 33.41 -13.34 -12.40
C ALA A 183 34.90 -13.08 -12.70
N ASP A 184 35.71 -12.83 -11.66
CA ASP A 184 37.16 -12.70 -11.70
C ASP A 184 37.90 -14.04 -11.53
N LEU A 185 37.19 -15.16 -11.38
CA LEU A 185 37.76 -16.51 -11.15
C LEU A 185 37.24 -17.51 -12.20
N PRO A 186 37.88 -17.58 -13.40
CA PRO A 186 37.42 -18.42 -14.51
C PRO A 186 37.21 -19.90 -14.14
N GLU A 187 38.15 -20.51 -13.41
CA GLU A 187 38.05 -21.90 -12.95
C GLU A 187 36.85 -22.12 -12.01
N THR A 188 36.52 -21.12 -11.20
CA THR A 188 35.34 -21.19 -10.32
C THR A 188 34.05 -21.07 -11.12
N LEU A 189 34.01 -20.23 -12.17
CA LEU A 189 32.87 -20.15 -13.07
C LEU A 189 32.63 -21.45 -13.83
N GLU A 190 33.70 -22.10 -14.30
CA GLU A 190 33.63 -23.43 -14.92
C GLU A 190 32.99 -24.46 -13.99
N LYS A 191 33.46 -24.47 -12.74
CA LYS A 191 32.91 -25.35 -11.71
C LYS A 191 31.43 -25.06 -11.45
N ILE A 192 31.04 -23.80 -11.30
CA ILE A 192 29.63 -23.40 -11.10
C ILE A 192 28.76 -23.80 -12.29
N ALA A 193 29.25 -23.65 -13.53
CA ALA A 193 28.51 -24.03 -14.72
C ALA A 193 28.19 -25.54 -14.75
N GLN A 194 29.05 -26.37 -14.15
CA GLN A 194 28.91 -27.82 -14.07
C GLN A 194 27.99 -28.29 -12.93
N PHE A 195 27.57 -27.43 -12.00
CA PHE A 195 26.67 -27.82 -10.90
C PHE A 195 25.34 -28.36 -11.43
N LYS A 196 24.86 -29.46 -10.83
CA LYS A 196 23.66 -30.19 -11.24
C LYS A 196 22.55 -30.13 -10.17
N THR A 197 22.90 -29.78 -8.94
CA THR A 197 21.99 -29.77 -7.80
C THR A 197 22.19 -28.52 -6.94
N THR A 198 21.19 -28.19 -6.12
CA THR A 198 21.33 -27.14 -5.09
C THR A 198 22.37 -27.53 -4.03
N GLN A 199 22.59 -28.83 -3.80
CA GLN A 199 23.59 -29.34 -2.87
C GLN A 199 25.02 -28.98 -3.31
N ASP A 200 25.30 -28.96 -4.62
CA ASP A 200 26.62 -28.56 -5.13
C ASP A 200 26.99 -27.13 -4.69
N PHE A 201 26.00 -26.22 -4.67
CA PHE A 201 26.20 -24.85 -4.18
C PHE A 201 26.39 -24.79 -2.66
N VAL A 202 25.67 -25.64 -1.92
CA VAL A 202 25.83 -25.77 -0.46
C VAL A 202 27.25 -26.25 -0.13
N ASP A 203 27.75 -27.27 -0.82
CA ASP A 203 29.09 -27.80 -0.59
C ASP A 203 30.17 -26.82 -1.03
N PHE A 204 29.95 -26.12 -2.14
CA PHE A 204 30.83 -25.05 -2.61
C PHE A 204 30.96 -23.91 -1.59
N THR A 205 29.84 -23.42 -1.06
CA THR A 205 29.84 -22.32 -0.08
C THR A 205 30.47 -22.73 1.24
N ARG A 206 30.17 -23.93 1.75
CA ARG A 206 30.82 -24.49 2.96
C ARG A 206 32.33 -24.63 2.83
N ALA A 207 32.82 -25.00 1.64
CA ALA A 207 34.24 -25.12 1.37
C ALA A 207 34.93 -23.76 1.17
N TRP A 208 34.16 -22.68 0.98
CA TRP A 208 34.71 -21.35 0.73
C TRP A 208 35.20 -20.71 2.03
N SER A 209 36.49 -20.36 2.08
CA SER A 209 37.14 -19.84 3.29
C SER A 209 36.76 -18.39 3.60
N ASP A 210 36.55 -17.57 2.56
CA ASP A 210 36.21 -16.15 2.69
C ASP A 210 34.72 -15.90 2.95
N GLU A 211 34.40 -14.66 3.30
CA GLU A 211 33.04 -14.26 3.63
C GLU A 211 32.23 -13.96 2.36
N ILE A 212 31.04 -14.55 2.30
CA ILE A 212 30.03 -14.29 1.27
C ILE A 212 28.88 -13.51 1.92
N TYR A 213 28.37 -12.49 1.23
CA TYR A 213 27.19 -11.74 1.60
C TYR A 213 26.02 -12.25 0.77
N PHE A 214 25.11 -13.00 1.41
CA PHE A 214 23.86 -13.43 0.81
C PHE A 214 22.80 -12.35 1.02
N LEU A 215 22.37 -11.75 -0.08
CA LEU A 215 21.32 -10.75 -0.12
C LEU A 215 20.07 -11.38 -0.72
N VAL A 216 19.08 -11.70 0.11
CA VAL A 216 17.92 -12.53 -0.28
C VAL A 216 16.63 -11.72 -0.20
N ASP A 217 16.02 -11.44 -1.35
CA ASP A 217 14.77 -10.68 -1.39
C ASP A 217 13.54 -11.61 -1.28
N GLY A 218 12.69 -11.39 -0.27
CA GLY A 218 11.46 -12.13 -0.06
C GLY A 218 11.65 -13.47 0.67
N MET A 219 12.49 -13.52 1.71
CA MET A 219 12.82 -14.77 2.41
C MET A 219 11.60 -15.45 3.07
N ASP A 220 10.59 -14.67 3.44
CA ASP A 220 9.32 -15.18 3.97
C ASP A 220 8.40 -15.77 2.90
N GLN A 221 8.64 -15.47 1.63
CA GLN A 221 7.92 -16.03 0.48
C GLN A 221 8.55 -17.33 -0.03
N LEU A 222 9.76 -17.66 0.43
CA LEU A 222 10.40 -18.95 0.14
C LEU A 222 9.79 -20.09 0.94
N ASP A 223 9.57 -21.21 0.28
CA ASP A 223 9.12 -22.47 0.86
C ASP A 223 9.92 -23.68 0.34
N GLY A 224 9.64 -24.84 0.93
CA GLY A 224 10.19 -26.13 0.53
C GLY A 224 11.73 -26.21 0.51
N ASP A 225 12.22 -27.04 -0.41
CA ASP A 225 13.64 -27.38 -0.53
C ASP A 225 14.52 -26.18 -0.89
N PHE A 226 13.97 -25.21 -1.63
CA PHE A 226 14.75 -24.03 -2.01
C PHE A 226 15.05 -23.12 -0.82
N LYS A 227 14.07 -22.93 0.09
CA LYS A 227 14.31 -22.22 1.34
C LYS A 227 15.42 -22.87 2.16
N GLU A 228 15.36 -24.18 2.31
CA GLU A 228 16.36 -24.95 3.06
C GLU A 228 17.75 -24.88 2.40
N ALA A 229 17.82 -24.91 1.07
CA ALA A 229 19.07 -24.72 0.34
C ALA A 229 19.67 -23.33 0.59
N VAL A 230 18.88 -22.26 0.53
CA VAL A 230 19.36 -20.89 0.83
C VAL A 230 19.83 -20.76 2.28
N LEU A 231 19.11 -21.36 3.23
CA LEU A 231 19.54 -21.42 4.63
C LEU A 231 20.87 -22.17 4.79
N ALA A 232 21.04 -23.30 4.09
CA ALA A 232 22.25 -24.11 4.14
C ALA A 232 23.45 -23.42 3.47
N MET A 233 23.27 -22.79 2.30
CA MET A 233 24.32 -22.04 1.58
C MET A 233 24.81 -20.82 2.38
N SER A 234 23.90 -20.16 3.10
CA SER A 234 24.24 -18.98 3.91
C SER A 234 24.80 -19.32 5.30
N SER A 235 24.88 -20.60 5.66
CA SER A 235 25.41 -21.04 6.95
C SER A 235 26.91 -20.77 7.05
N GLY A 236 27.31 -19.98 8.05
CA GLY A 236 28.72 -19.57 8.23
C GLY A 236 29.14 -18.34 7.41
N HIS A 237 28.16 -17.71 6.73
CA HIS A 237 28.31 -16.49 5.93
C HIS A 237 27.33 -15.41 6.42
N PHE A 238 27.42 -14.20 5.85
CA PHE A 238 26.51 -13.12 6.19
C PHE A 238 25.23 -13.22 5.38
N ARG A 239 24.07 -13.15 6.05
CA ARG A 239 22.77 -13.10 5.39
C ARG A 239 22.01 -11.83 5.75
N ILE A 240 21.60 -11.11 4.72
CA ILE A 240 20.68 -9.98 4.81
C ILE A 240 19.49 -10.30 3.91
N SER A 241 18.28 -10.27 4.46
CA SER A 241 17.09 -10.62 3.71
C SER A 241 15.94 -9.64 3.89
N THR A 242 15.00 -9.59 2.96
CA THR A 242 13.75 -8.84 3.15
C THR A 242 12.62 -9.76 3.61
N ALA A 243 11.70 -9.25 4.43
CA ALA A 243 10.48 -9.95 4.82
C ALA A 243 9.37 -8.97 5.25
N TYR A 244 8.13 -9.44 5.28
CA TYR A 244 6.99 -8.74 5.88
C TYR A 244 6.87 -9.01 7.39
N SER A 245 7.29 -10.20 7.84
CA SER A 245 7.26 -10.57 9.25
C SER A 245 8.42 -11.51 9.63
N LEU A 246 8.84 -11.50 10.89
CA LEU A 246 9.97 -12.33 11.38
C LEU A 246 9.66 -13.82 11.56
N GLY A 247 8.45 -14.29 11.23
CA GLY A 247 8.04 -15.67 11.52
C GLY A 247 8.33 -16.11 12.97
N LYS A 248 8.65 -17.40 13.18
CA LYS A 248 9.05 -17.94 14.50
C LYS A 248 10.54 -17.78 14.83
N CYS A 249 11.33 -17.09 14.00
CA CYS A 249 12.78 -16.97 14.20
C CYS A 249 13.11 -16.05 15.39
N ARG A 250 13.69 -16.61 16.45
CA ARG A 250 14.08 -15.87 17.68
C ARG A 250 15.51 -15.33 17.66
N LYS A 251 16.34 -15.70 16.68
CA LYS A 251 17.76 -15.29 16.57
C LYS A 251 18.01 -14.57 15.25
N VAL A 252 17.39 -13.40 15.06
CA VAL A 252 17.59 -12.54 13.88
C VAL A 252 17.64 -11.08 14.34
N SER A 253 18.54 -10.30 13.76
CA SER A 253 18.51 -8.84 13.88
C SER A 253 17.53 -8.29 12.86
N ALA A 254 16.71 -7.32 13.24
CA ALA A 254 15.65 -6.79 12.40
C ALA A 254 15.80 -5.28 12.24
N ILE A 255 15.91 -4.83 11.00
CA ILE A 255 15.88 -3.42 10.64
C ILE A 255 14.48 -3.11 10.13
N ARG A 256 13.69 -2.41 10.94
CA ARG A 256 12.37 -1.95 10.53
C ARG A 256 12.52 -0.74 9.62
N LEU A 257 12.10 -0.88 8.37
CA LEU A 257 12.03 0.23 7.45
C LEU A 257 10.84 1.13 7.78
N PRO A 258 10.95 2.45 7.53
CA PRO A 258 9.80 3.34 7.53
C PRO A 258 8.71 2.83 6.58
N LEU A 259 7.44 3.03 6.95
CA LEU A 259 6.27 2.61 6.15
C LEU A 259 6.29 3.17 4.74
N GLY A 260 6.65 4.45 4.66
CA GLY A 260 6.90 5.18 3.45
C GLY A 260 7.96 6.22 3.70
N MET A 261 8.14 7.11 2.74
CA MET A 261 9.00 8.27 2.92
C MET A 261 8.38 9.24 3.92
N PRO A 262 9.14 9.67 4.94
CA PRO A 262 8.78 10.82 5.75
C PRO A 262 8.46 12.02 4.85
N LEU A 263 7.62 12.94 5.32
CA LEU A 263 7.14 14.06 4.51
C LEU A 263 8.28 14.87 3.86
N ASP A 264 9.41 15.04 4.56
CA ASP A 264 10.57 15.75 4.01
C ASP A 264 11.30 14.96 2.92
N GLU A 265 11.48 13.64 3.07
CA GLU A 265 11.99 12.78 1.98
C GLU A 265 11.02 12.78 0.79
N PHE A 266 9.72 12.74 1.05
CA PHE A 266 8.68 12.78 0.02
C PHE A 266 8.71 14.11 -0.76
N ARG A 267 8.91 15.25 -0.09
CA ARG A 267 9.08 16.56 -0.76
C ARG A 267 10.31 16.57 -1.68
N LYS A 268 11.42 15.93 -1.27
CA LYS A 268 12.60 15.77 -2.13
C LYS A 268 12.30 14.88 -3.34
N TRP A 269 11.56 13.79 -3.14
CA TRP A 269 11.07 12.96 -4.24
C TRP A 269 10.24 13.76 -5.24
N MET A 270 9.25 14.53 -4.77
CA MET A 270 8.44 15.41 -5.62
C MET A 270 9.31 16.39 -6.41
N SER A 271 10.37 16.95 -5.81
CA SER A 271 11.30 17.85 -6.48
C SER A 271 12.08 17.18 -7.62
N HIS A 272 12.49 15.92 -7.46
CA HIS A 272 13.21 15.17 -8.51
C HIS A 272 12.33 14.82 -9.70
N PHE A 273 11.01 14.70 -9.48
CA PHE A 273 10.04 14.28 -10.49
C PHE A 273 9.03 15.38 -10.84
N SER A 274 9.33 16.64 -10.53
CA SER A 274 8.41 17.78 -10.70
C SER A 274 7.91 17.94 -12.12
N SER A 275 8.73 17.62 -13.13
CA SER A 275 8.36 17.67 -14.55
C SER A 275 7.40 16.56 -15.00
N ARG A 276 7.15 15.57 -14.14
CA ARG A 276 6.26 14.42 -14.39
C ARG A 276 5.07 14.40 -13.43
N LEU A 277 4.91 15.45 -12.64
CA LEU A 277 3.83 15.60 -11.68
C LEU A 277 2.91 16.72 -12.16
N PRO A 278 1.58 16.59 -11.97
CA PRO A 278 0.69 17.72 -12.20
C PRO A 278 1.00 18.85 -11.24
N ILE A 279 0.57 20.07 -11.58
CA ILE A 279 0.73 21.23 -10.70
C ILE A 279 -0.03 20.98 -9.38
N CYS A 280 0.73 20.90 -8.28
CA CYS A 280 0.22 20.55 -6.96
C CYS A 280 0.27 21.76 -6.01
N SER A 281 -0.85 22.04 -5.31
CA SER A 281 -0.85 22.93 -4.16
C SER A 281 -0.21 22.23 -2.93
N PRO A 282 0.14 22.96 -1.85
CA PRO A 282 0.61 22.33 -0.61
C PRO A 282 -0.38 21.30 -0.03
N GLN A 283 -1.68 21.53 -0.20
CA GLN A 283 -2.72 20.59 0.23
C GLN A 283 -2.73 19.32 -0.64
N HIS A 284 -2.52 19.45 -1.96
CA HIS A 284 -2.38 18.28 -2.84
C HIS A 284 -1.17 17.41 -2.44
N VAL A 285 -0.05 18.03 -2.07
CA VAL A 285 1.15 17.31 -1.60
C VAL A 285 0.83 16.49 -0.34
N LEU A 286 0.15 17.09 0.64
CA LEU A 286 -0.27 16.39 1.86
C LEU A 286 -1.27 15.27 1.56
N TYR A 287 -2.20 15.51 0.64
CA TYR A 287 -3.18 14.51 0.19
C TYR A 287 -2.49 13.31 -0.46
N ILE A 288 -1.59 13.53 -1.42
CA ILE A 288 -0.83 12.45 -2.09
C ILE A 288 -0.04 11.66 -1.05
N HIS A 289 0.64 12.36 -0.12
CA HIS A 289 1.42 11.73 0.94
C HIS A 289 0.53 10.86 1.84
N TYR A 290 -0.65 11.36 2.25
CA TYR A 290 -1.62 10.59 3.02
C TYR A 290 -2.13 9.36 2.26
N VAL A 291 -2.68 9.54 1.05
CA VAL A 291 -3.30 8.46 0.28
C VAL A 291 -2.30 7.36 -0.08
N SER A 292 -1.08 7.74 -0.45
CA SER A 292 0.00 6.79 -0.73
C SER A 292 0.74 6.30 0.52
N GLY A 293 0.59 6.96 1.67
CA GLY A 293 1.40 6.72 2.87
C GLY A 293 2.88 7.06 2.71
N GLY A 294 3.25 7.80 1.65
CA GLY A 294 4.63 7.95 1.19
C GLY A 294 5.25 6.63 0.71
N VAL A 295 4.46 5.58 0.47
CA VAL A 295 4.94 4.27 0.02
C VAL A 295 5.48 4.42 -1.41
N PRO A 296 6.78 4.16 -1.66
CA PRO A 296 7.41 4.36 -2.97
C PRO A 296 6.66 3.76 -4.16
N ALA A 297 6.11 2.55 -4.01
CA ALA A 297 5.35 1.88 -5.07
C ALA A 297 4.00 2.55 -5.39
N LEU A 298 3.35 3.19 -4.40
CA LEU A 298 2.05 3.83 -4.58
C LEU A 298 2.20 5.29 -5.04
N GLN A 299 3.20 6.00 -4.54
CA GLN A 299 3.43 7.39 -4.96
C GLN A 299 3.88 7.50 -6.43
N SER A 300 4.60 6.50 -6.98
CA SER A 300 5.06 6.53 -8.37
C SER A 300 3.90 6.54 -9.37
N LEU A 301 2.71 6.14 -8.92
CA LEU A 301 1.47 6.17 -9.67
C LEU A 301 0.94 7.60 -9.87
N TYR A 302 1.44 8.58 -9.13
CA TYR A 302 1.11 9.99 -9.36
C TYR A 302 1.98 10.63 -10.44
N LEU A 303 3.00 9.93 -10.94
CA LEU A 303 3.76 10.39 -12.09
C LEU A 303 2.93 10.19 -13.35
N ASP A 304 2.57 11.30 -13.99
CA ASP A 304 1.87 11.35 -15.27
C ASP A 304 2.36 12.58 -16.06
N PRO A 305 3.20 12.39 -17.09
CA PRO A 305 3.71 13.51 -17.88
C PRO A 305 2.63 14.20 -18.73
N ASN A 306 1.44 13.60 -18.87
CA ASN A 306 0.36 14.15 -19.69
C ASN A 306 -0.66 14.95 -18.87
N SER A 307 -0.55 14.95 -17.54
CA SER A 307 -1.48 15.66 -16.66
C SER A 307 -0.91 17.00 -16.22
N GLU A 308 -1.51 18.10 -16.69
CA GLU A 308 -1.06 19.46 -16.33
C GLU A 308 -1.56 19.89 -14.93
N HIS A 309 -2.72 19.40 -14.51
CA HIS A 309 -3.40 19.86 -13.29
C HIS A 309 -3.88 18.72 -12.41
N PHE A 310 -3.78 18.93 -11.09
CA PHE A 310 -4.30 18.00 -10.10
C PHE A 310 -5.83 18.16 -9.99
N SER A 311 -6.58 17.29 -10.67
CA SER A 311 -8.05 17.31 -10.72
C SER A 311 -8.68 16.09 -10.03
N PRO A 312 -9.99 16.12 -9.69
CA PRO A 312 -10.70 14.94 -9.20
C PRO A 312 -10.62 13.75 -10.15
N GLU A 313 -10.69 13.97 -11.46
CA GLU A 313 -10.59 12.94 -12.50
C GLU A 313 -9.20 12.29 -12.52
N PHE A 314 -8.14 13.10 -12.35
CA PHE A 314 -6.79 12.60 -12.21
C PHE A 314 -6.66 11.67 -10.99
N ILE A 315 -7.22 12.07 -9.83
CA ILE A 315 -7.20 11.24 -8.61
C ILE A 315 -7.93 9.92 -8.82
N VAL A 316 -9.12 9.96 -9.44
CA VAL A 316 -9.90 8.75 -9.76
C VAL A 316 -9.10 7.85 -10.69
N GLY A 317 -8.48 8.41 -11.74
CA GLY A 317 -7.63 7.67 -12.67
C GLY A 317 -6.42 7.04 -11.99
N VAL A 318 -5.76 7.74 -11.05
CA VAL A 318 -4.64 7.20 -10.27
C VAL A 318 -5.10 6.07 -9.35
N LYS A 319 -6.19 6.24 -8.62
CA LYS A 319 -6.75 5.21 -7.73
C LYS A 319 -7.24 3.97 -8.48
N GLY A 320 -7.65 4.12 -9.74
CA GLY A 320 -8.02 3.00 -10.61
C GLY A 320 -6.84 2.23 -11.20
N ARG A 321 -5.59 2.62 -10.93
CA ARG A 321 -4.41 1.89 -11.43
C ARG A 321 -4.27 0.52 -10.75
N PRO A 322 -3.71 -0.49 -11.44
CA PRO A 322 -3.65 -1.87 -10.96
C PRO A 322 -3.02 -2.04 -9.57
N GLU A 323 -2.05 -1.21 -9.21
CA GLU A 323 -1.35 -1.30 -7.93
C GLU A 323 -2.21 -0.84 -6.76
N PHE A 324 -3.00 0.23 -6.92
CA PHE A 324 -4.01 0.62 -5.92
C PHE A 324 -5.13 -0.42 -5.85
N GLN A 325 -5.59 -0.89 -7.01
CA GLN A 325 -6.61 -1.95 -7.07
C GLN A 325 -6.15 -3.22 -6.35
N ALA A 326 -4.90 -3.63 -6.55
CA ALA A 326 -4.30 -4.77 -5.89
C ALA A 326 -4.25 -4.59 -4.35
N VAL A 327 -3.96 -3.38 -3.84
CA VAL A 327 -4.06 -3.10 -2.40
C VAL A 327 -5.49 -3.31 -1.90
N ALA A 328 -6.48 -2.76 -2.61
CA ALA A 328 -7.88 -2.90 -2.22
C ALA A 328 -8.35 -4.36 -2.24
N ASP A 329 -8.02 -5.10 -3.30
CA ASP A 329 -8.45 -6.48 -3.49
C ASP A 329 -7.79 -7.43 -2.49
N ASN A 330 -6.48 -7.27 -2.22
CA ASN A 330 -5.79 -8.09 -1.22
C ASN A 330 -6.34 -7.84 0.21
N ILE A 331 -6.65 -6.59 0.56
CA ILE A 331 -7.26 -6.26 1.86
C ILE A 331 -8.65 -6.87 1.96
N ALA A 332 -9.47 -6.73 0.92
CA ALA A 332 -10.81 -7.30 0.87
C ALA A 332 -10.78 -8.84 0.94
N GLU A 333 -9.92 -9.49 0.17
CA GLU A 333 -9.74 -10.93 0.18
C GLU A 333 -9.31 -11.43 1.57
N PHE A 334 -8.32 -10.78 2.19
CA PHE A 334 -7.88 -11.15 3.53
C PHE A 334 -9.01 -10.99 4.55
N HIS A 335 -9.73 -9.87 4.49
CA HIS A 335 -10.85 -9.60 5.38
C HIS A 335 -11.95 -10.66 5.24
N THR A 336 -12.42 -10.92 4.01
CA THR A 336 -13.44 -11.94 3.75
C THR A 336 -13.00 -13.30 4.27
N ASN A 337 -11.76 -13.72 3.97
CA ASN A 337 -11.21 -14.98 4.48
C ASN A 337 -11.18 -15.01 6.01
N ALA A 338 -10.79 -13.91 6.67
CA ALA A 338 -10.78 -13.82 8.13
C ALA A 338 -12.19 -13.93 8.70
N ILE A 339 -13.17 -13.22 8.14
CA ILE A 339 -14.57 -13.28 8.58
C ILE A 339 -15.20 -14.65 8.31
N GLU A 340 -14.84 -15.36 7.25
CA GLU A 340 -15.42 -16.68 6.96
C GLU A 340 -14.80 -17.80 7.81
N THR A 341 -13.50 -17.72 8.12
CA THR A 341 -12.75 -18.84 8.71
C THR A 341 -12.53 -18.75 10.21
N LEU A 342 -12.49 -17.54 10.78
CA LEU A 342 -12.21 -17.35 12.21
C LEU A 342 -13.41 -17.75 13.08
N SER A 343 -13.13 -18.23 14.29
CA SER A 343 -14.18 -18.42 15.30
C SER A 343 -14.80 -17.07 15.71
N ALA A 344 -16.01 -17.06 16.27
CA ALA A 344 -16.67 -15.82 16.71
C ALA A 344 -15.79 -14.97 17.66
N SER A 345 -15.04 -15.62 18.56
CA SER A 345 -14.10 -14.95 19.47
C SER A 345 -12.91 -14.31 18.74
N GLU A 346 -12.37 -14.99 17.72
CA GLU A 346 -11.27 -14.49 16.91
C GLU A 346 -11.72 -13.40 15.95
N LYS A 347 -12.94 -13.47 15.40
CA LYS A 347 -13.55 -12.38 14.63
C LYS A 347 -13.66 -11.12 15.48
N SER A 348 -14.20 -11.21 16.69
CA SER A 348 -14.27 -10.05 17.60
C SER A 348 -12.88 -9.47 17.88
N ARG A 349 -11.87 -10.32 18.10
CA ARG A 349 -10.49 -9.88 18.29
C ARG A 349 -9.91 -9.22 17.04
N TYR A 350 -10.14 -9.80 15.86
CA TYR A 350 -9.73 -9.25 14.58
C TYR A 350 -10.30 -7.85 14.36
N ILE A 351 -11.62 -7.68 14.55
CA ILE A 351 -12.29 -6.38 14.42
C ILE A 351 -11.63 -5.35 15.35
N ARG A 352 -11.41 -5.67 16.63
CA ARG A 352 -10.75 -4.74 17.56
C ARG A 352 -9.32 -4.39 17.16
N LEU A 353 -8.55 -5.36 16.65
CA LEU A 353 -7.20 -5.10 16.15
C LEU A 353 -7.24 -4.17 14.93
N MET A 354 -8.16 -4.39 13.99
CA MET A 354 -8.32 -3.53 12.82
C MET A 354 -8.80 -2.13 13.22
N THR A 355 -9.72 -2.02 14.18
CA THR A 355 -10.12 -0.73 14.75
C THR A 355 -8.93 0.02 15.33
N ALA A 356 -8.06 -0.65 16.09
CA ALA A 356 -6.85 -0.04 16.63
C ALA A 356 -5.94 0.48 15.51
N CYS A 357 -5.76 -0.29 14.42
CA CYS A 357 -5.01 0.16 13.25
C CYS A 357 -5.65 1.36 12.54
N LEU A 358 -6.97 1.34 12.36
CA LEU A 358 -7.73 2.42 11.72
C LEU A 358 -7.72 3.73 12.53
N THR A 359 -7.50 3.65 13.85
CA THR A 359 -7.56 4.78 14.78
C THR A 359 -6.18 5.21 15.30
N GLU A 360 -5.12 4.49 14.95
CA GLU A 360 -3.77 4.66 15.50
C GLU A 360 -3.76 4.64 17.03
N THR A 361 -4.37 3.60 17.60
CA THR A 361 -4.44 3.38 19.05
C THR A 361 -3.83 2.04 19.46
N VAL A 362 -3.56 1.87 20.76
CA VAL A 362 -3.20 0.57 21.33
C VAL A 362 -4.48 -0.25 21.47
N PRO A 363 -4.54 -1.49 20.94
CA PRO A 363 -5.72 -2.33 21.08
C PRO A 363 -5.94 -2.70 22.55
N GLU A 364 -7.20 -2.72 22.98
CA GLU A 364 -7.59 -3.15 24.34
C GLU A 364 -7.21 -4.60 24.65
N ILE A 365 -6.91 -5.39 23.61
CA ILE A 365 -6.51 -6.79 23.72
C ILE A 365 -5.01 -6.88 23.41
N ARG A 366 -4.25 -7.61 24.24
CA ARG A 366 -2.86 -7.96 23.91
C ARG A 366 -2.83 -8.64 22.54
N HIS A 367 -2.12 -8.08 21.58
CA HIS A 367 -2.01 -8.62 20.22
C HIS A 367 -1.38 -10.03 20.18
N GLY A 368 -0.74 -10.47 21.27
CA GLY A 368 -0.25 -11.85 21.44
C GLY A 368 0.70 -12.30 20.33
N SER A 369 1.05 -13.59 20.31
CA SER A 369 1.87 -14.17 19.23
C SER A 369 1.06 -14.53 17.97
N HIS A 370 -0.21 -14.12 17.87
CA HIS A 370 -1.13 -14.52 16.81
C HIS A 370 -0.98 -13.64 15.56
N ARG A 371 0.19 -13.78 14.92
CA ARG A 371 0.55 -13.07 13.68
C ARG A 371 -0.33 -13.45 12.47
N THR A 372 -1.29 -14.35 12.62
CA THR A 372 -2.20 -14.78 11.55
C THR A 372 -3.49 -13.99 11.49
N LEU A 373 -3.79 -13.16 12.51
CA LEU A 373 -5.05 -12.41 12.56
C LEU A 373 -5.05 -11.19 11.65
N TRP A 374 -3.91 -10.75 11.12
CA TRP A 374 -3.86 -9.60 10.22
C TRP A 374 -2.79 -9.77 9.16
N ASP A 375 -2.94 -9.00 8.08
CA ASP A 375 -1.99 -8.99 6.98
C ASP A 375 -0.88 -7.96 7.23
N HIS A 376 0.32 -8.44 7.57
CA HIS A 376 1.51 -7.61 7.82
C HIS A 376 1.95 -6.79 6.60
N ARG A 377 1.42 -7.09 5.41
CA ARG A 377 1.67 -6.28 4.22
C ARG A 377 0.99 -4.92 4.30
N TYR A 378 -0.17 -4.82 4.95
CA TYR A 378 -1.05 -3.63 4.92
C TYR A 378 -1.34 -3.03 6.30
N VAL A 379 -1.20 -3.81 7.37
CA VAL A 379 -1.40 -3.35 8.75
C VAL A 379 -0.33 -3.91 9.67
N PHE A 380 0.07 -3.15 10.69
CA PHE A 380 1.12 -3.57 11.62
C PHE A 380 0.96 -2.88 12.97
N PHE A 381 1.75 -3.33 13.96
CA PHE A 381 1.84 -2.71 15.28
C PHE A 381 3.29 -2.29 15.52
N ASP A 382 3.50 -1.06 16.03
CA ASP A 382 4.82 -0.57 16.38
C ASP A 382 5.32 -1.13 17.71
N ASP A 383 6.52 -0.74 18.13
CA ASP A 383 7.14 -1.25 19.35
C ASP A 383 6.43 -0.74 20.64
N THR A 384 5.56 0.28 20.53
CA THR A 384 4.67 0.73 21.61
C THR A 384 3.33 -0.02 21.62
N GLY A 385 3.08 -0.85 20.61
CA GLY A 385 1.87 -1.62 20.43
C GLY A 385 0.71 -0.84 19.80
N VAL A 386 0.97 0.37 19.26
CA VAL A 386 -0.04 1.13 18.51
C VAL A 386 -0.23 0.48 17.14
N GLY A 387 -1.48 0.29 16.74
CA GLY A 387 -1.83 -0.27 15.44
C GLY A 387 -1.76 0.79 14.34
N HIS A 388 -1.42 0.38 13.12
CA HIS A 388 -1.25 1.28 11.99
C HIS A 388 -1.69 0.63 10.68
N VAL A 389 -2.08 1.46 9.72
CA VAL A 389 -2.35 1.07 8.32
C VAL A 389 -1.31 1.71 7.41
N ILE A 390 -0.88 1.02 6.35
CA ILE A 390 0.23 1.48 5.50
C ILE A 390 0.01 2.83 4.82
N CYS A 391 -1.23 3.17 4.50
CA CYS A 391 -1.58 4.40 3.79
C CYS A 391 -3.07 4.73 3.95
N GLY A 392 -3.44 5.96 3.59
CA GLY A 392 -4.82 6.42 3.59
C GLY A 392 -5.73 5.59 2.69
N PHE A 393 -5.25 5.17 1.51
CA PHE A 393 -6.05 4.33 0.60
C PHE A 393 -6.40 2.97 1.21
N ALA A 394 -5.44 2.32 1.86
CA ALA A 394 -5.67 1.06 2.57
C ALA A 394 -6.64 1.25 3.74
N ARG A 395 -6.57 2.40 4.44
CA ARG A 395 -7.50 2.76 5.51
C ARG A 395 -8.92 2.92 4.97
N ASP A 396 -9.08 3.68 3.90
CA ASP A 396 -10.37 3.93 3.24
C ASP A 396 -10.97 2.66 2.62
N THR A 397 -10.14 1.68 2.28
CA THR A 397 -10.58 0.33 1.86
C THR A 397 -11.08 -0.50 3.05
N LEU A 398 -10.35 -0.49 4.17
CA LEU A 398 -10.65 -1.34 5.32
C LEU A 398 -11.85 -0.85 6.14
N ILE A 399 -12.06 0.47 6.24
CA ILE A 399 -13.20 1.08 6.95
C ILE A 399 -14.56 0.48 6.54
N PRO A 400 -14.96 0.49 5.25
CA PRO A 400 -16.26 -0.01 4.85
C PRO A 400 -16.43 -1.50 5.16
N LEU A 401 -15.36 -2.29 5.03
CA LEU A 401 -15.37 -3.72 5.36
C LEU A 401 -15.65 -3.94 6.86
N ILE A 402 -14.91 -3.27 7.74
CA ILE A 402 -15.12 -3.35 9.20
C ILE A 402 -16.50 -2.85 9.59
N ARG A 403 -17.05 -1.86 8.89
CA ARG A 403 -18.39 -1.34 9.16
C ARG A 403 -19.50 -2.33 8.84
N LEU A 404 -19.34 -3.18 7.84
CA LEU A 404 -20.35 -4.21 7.56
C LEU A 404 -20.43 -5.24 8.70
N GLU A 405 -19.32 -5.45 9.42
CA GLU A 405 -19.23 -6.39 10.54
C GLU A 405 -19.60 -5.79 11.91
N ASP A 406 -19.16 -4.56 12.21
CA ASP A 406 -19.39 -3.88 13.49
C ASP A 406 -19.68 -2.38 13.29
N GLN A 407 -20.94 -2.07 13.02
CA GLN A 407 -21.39 -0.70 12.81
C GLN A 407 -21.25 0.16 14.07
N ALA A 408 -21.58 -0.39 15.24
CA ALA A 408 -21.57 0.33 16.51
C ALA A 408 -20.14 0.66 16.98
N GLY A 409 -19.16 -0.17 16.61
CA GLY A 409 -17.75 -0.03 16.97
C GLY A 409 -17.12 1.31 16.57
N PHE A 410 -17.67 2.01 15.57
CA PHE A 410 -17.23 3.34 15.12
C PHE A 410 -17.56 4.49 16.09
N THR A 411 -18.24 4.18 17.20
CA THR A 411 -18.46 5.10 18.33
C THR A 411 -17.78 4.63 19.63
N SER A 412 -16.78 3.75 19.52
CA SER A 412 -15.93 3.36 20.65
C SER A 412 -14.96 4.47 21.06
N ASP A 413 -14.36 4.33 22.25
CA ASP A 413 -13.40 5.32 22.77
C ASP A 413 -12.13 5.44 21.92
N ALA A 414 -11.78 4.41 21.16
CA ALA A 414 -10.69 4.46 20.18
C ALA A 414 -10.95 5.52 19.10
N TRP A 415 -12.18 5.56 18.55
CA TRP A 415 -12.56 6.56 17.54
C TRP A 415 -12.62 7.97 18.12
N TYR A 416 -13.17 8.14 19.34
CA TYR A 416 -13.15 9.45 20.00
C TYR A 416 -11.74 9.92 20.38
N SER A 417 -10.82 8.99 20.64
CA SER A 417 -9.40 9.30 20.85
C SER A 417 -8.75 9.74 19.53
N ALA A 418 -9.06 9.06 18.42
CA ALA A 418 -8.55 9.40 17.09
C ALA A 418 -8.96 10.80 16.61
N VAL A 419 -10.08 11.34 17.09
CA VAL A 419 -10.50 12.74 16.85
C VAL A 419 -9.46 13.74 17.37
N ARG A 420 -8.67 13.38 18.39
CA ARG A 420 -7.60 14.23 18.94
C ARG A 420 -6.25 13.99 18.28
N SER A 421 -6.19 13.18 17.23
CA SER A 421 -4.94 12.91 16.53
C SER A 421 -4.37 14.20 15.92
N SER A 422 -3.06 14.36 16.02
CA SER A 422 -2.33 15.40 15.28
C SER A 422 -2.31 15.13 13.77
N ASN A 423 -2.60 13.90 13.36
CA ASN A 423 -2.79 13.55 11.97
C ASN A 423 -4.22 13.94 11.53
N LEU A 424 -4.31 15.06 10.80
CA LEU A 424 -5.57 15.64 10.33
C LEU A 424 -6.45 14.64 9.58
N ALA A 425 -5.85 13.79 8.75
CA ALA A 425 -6.62 12.84 7.94
C ALA A 425 -7.28 11.74 8.79
N ILE A 426 -6.61 11.30 9.87
CA ILE A 426 -7.17 10.34 10.83
C ILE A 426 -8.28 10.98 11.62
N ARG A 427 -8.05 12.20 12.10
CA ARG A 427 -9.05 12.99 12.81
C ARG A 427 -10.30 13.19 11.96
N ASP A 428 -10.15 13.65 10.72
CA ASP A 428 -11.26 13.93 9.81
C ASP A 428 -11.99 12.63 9.44
N SER A 429 -11.24 11.53 9.21
CA SER A 429 -11.82 10.20 9.02
C SER A 429 -12.64 9.78 10.24
N ALA A 430 -12.11 9.92 11.46
CA ALA A 430 -12.79 9.56 12.69
C ALA A 430 -14.07 10.35 12.93
N ILE A 431 -14.04 11.66 12.70
CA ILE A 431 -15.22 12.54 12.76
C ILE A 431 -16.27 12.06 11.76
N GLY A 432 -15.87 11.81 10.50
CA GLY A 432 -16.75 11.28 9.46
C GLY A 432 -17.40 9.96 9.86
N GLN A 433 -16.62 9.02 10.37
CA GLN A 433 -17.12 7.71 10.75
C GLN A 433 -18.07 7.75 11.97
N ILE A 434 -17.80 8.59 12.96
CA ILE A 434 -18.70 8.78 14.12
C ILE A 434 -20.03 9.38 13.64
N CYS A 435 -19.99 10.44 12.85
CA CYS A 435 -21.18 11.09 12.30
C CYS A 435 -22.02 10.12 11.47
N MET A 436 -21.42 9.37 10.54
CA MET A 436 -22.14 8.37 9.74
C MET A 436 -22.80 7.29 10.60
N THR A 437 -22.12 6.85 11.67
CA THR A 437 -22.69 5.85 12.59
C THR A 437 -23.91 6.42 13.33
N ARG A 438 -23.83 7.66 13.80
CA ARG A 438 -24.97 8.33 14.45
C ARG A 438 -26.14 8.55 13.51
N ILE A 439 -25.87 8.96 12.27
CA ILE A 439 -26.88 9.12 11.23
C ILE A 439 -27.55 7.78 10.90
N GLY A 440 -26.77 6.70 10.78
CA GLY A 440 -27.31 5.37 10.52
C GLY A 440 -28.24 4.88 11.64
N VAL A 441 -27.93 5.18 12.90
CA VAL A 441 -28.71 4.73 14.06
C VAL A 441 -29.92 5.63 14.35
N ALA A 442 -29.76 6.96 14.27
CA ALA A 442 -30.73 7.92 14.78
C ALA A 442 -31.30 8.87 13.71
N GLY A 443 -30.87 8.79 12.46
CA GLY A 443 -31.24 9.75 11.42
C GLY A 443 -30.46 11.07 11.49
N LEU A 444 -30.93 12.08 10.76
CA LEU A 444 -30.27 13.39 10.68
C LEU A 444 -30.59 14.28 11.88
N THR A 445 -31.67 13.99 12.61
CA THR A 445 -32.07 14.72 13.81
C THR A 445 -32.60 13.76 14.88
N GLN A 446 -32.57 14.15 16.16
CA GLN A 446 -33.16 13.34 17.23
C GLN A 446 -34.67 13.13 17.06
N ALA A 447 -35.38 14.05 16.39
CA ALA A 447 -36.80 13.89 16.09
C ALA A 447 -37.05 12.79 15.04
N GLU A 448 -36.09 12.53 14.15
CA GLU A 448 -36.12 11.41 13.20
C GLU A 448 -35.77 10.06 13.85
N ALA A 449 -35.28 10.05 15.10
CA ALA A 449 -34.88 8.84 15.81
C ALA A 449 -36.04 7.91 16.21
N GLN A 450 -37.29 8.30 15.94
CA GLN A 450 -38.46 7.41 16.08
C GLN A 450 -38.54 6.36 14.95
N GLY A 451 -37.69 6.47 13.93
CA GLY A 451 -37.56 5.47 12.86
C GLY A 451 -36.70 4.25 13.24
N SER A 452 -36.80 3.19 12.43
CA SER A 452 -35.85 2.07 12.52
C SER A 452 -34.46 2.50 12.03
N ALA A 453 -33.41 1.88 12.60
CA ALA A 453 -32.04 2.10 12.14
C ALA A 453 -31.94 1.86 10.63
N MET A 454 -31.19 2.74 9.95
CA MET A 454 -31.02 2.65 8.50
C MET A 454 -30.23 1.40 8.14
N ARG A 455 -30.61 0.75 7.03
CA ARG A 455 -29.77 -0.32 6.46
C ARG A 455 -28.51 0.30 5.88
N ILE A 456 -27.34 -0.17 6.31
CA ILE A 456 -26.06 0.34 5.81
C ILE A 456 -25.64 -0.48 4.60
N CYS A 457 -25.26 0.22 3.54
CA CYS A 457 -24.67 -0.35 2.33
C CYS A 457 -23.40 0.42 1.99
N THR A 458 -22.50 -0.18 1.21
CA THR A 458 -21.28 0.47 0.73
C THR A 458 -21.23 0.37 -0.78
N PHE A 459 -20.73 1.39 -1.48
CA PHE A 459 -20.62 1.36 -2.94
C PHE A 459 -19.34 2.03 -3.44
N ARG A 460 -18.73 1.49 -4.51
CA ARG A 460 -17.51 2.05 -5.11
C ARG A 460 -17.77 3.06 -6.23
N GLN A 461 -18.81 2.83 -7.05
CA GLN A 461 -19.14 3.69 -8.19
C GLN A 461 -20.57 4.22 -8.09
N ASN A 462 -21.54 3.30 -7.99
CA ASN A 462 -22.95 3.64 -7.89
C ASN A 462 -23.61 2.85 -6.76
N PRO A 463 -24.57 3.44 -6.03
CA PRO A 463 -25.42 2.69 -5.11
C PRO A 463 -26.16 1.55 -5.85
N ALA A 464 -26.35 0.42 -5.17
CA ALA A 464 -27.06 -0.74 -5.71
C ALA A 464 -28.60 -0.53 -5.68
N PHE A 465 -29.06 0.50 -6.40
CA PHE A 465 -30.44 0.99 -6.38
C PHE A 465 -31.47 -0.14 -6.57
N GLY A 466 -31.31 -1.01 -7.57
CA GLY A 466 -32.25 -2.09 -7.85
C GLY A 466 -32.55 -2.96 -6.62
N SER A 467 -31.51 -3.42 -5.91
CA SER A 467 -31.69 -4.21 -4.69
C SER A 467 -32.40 -3.46 -3.55
N MET A 468 -32.20 -2.14 -3.45
CA MET A 468 -32.85 -1.29 -2.45
C MET A 468 -34.33 -1.08 -2.79
N PHE A 469 -34.67 -0.92 -4.06
CA PHE A 469 -36.05 -0.82 -4.53
C PHE A 469 -36.80 -2.14 -4.38
N GLU A 470 -36.19 -3.27 -4.75
CA GLU A 470 -36.74 -4.61 -4.48
C GLU A 470 -37.05 -4.79 -2.99
N ASP A 471 -36.13 -4.40 -2.12
CA ASP A 471 -36.31 -4.46 -0.68
C ASP A 471 -37.42 -3.54 -0.18
N ALA A 472 -37.54 -2.33 -0.71
CA ALA A 472 -38.61 -1.41 -0.36
C ALA A 472 -39.98 -1.94 -0.81
N TRP A 473 -40.06 -2.57 -1.98
CA TRP A 473 -41.29 -3.17 -2.49
C TRP A 473 -41.80 -4.35 -1.67
N LYS A 474 -40.94 -5.03 -0.89
CA LYS A 474 -41.37 -6.07 0.05
C LYS A 474 -42.26 -5.52 1.18
N ASN A 475 -42.19 -4.22 1.48
CA ASN A 475 -43.05 -3.56 2.46
C ASN A 475 -43.53 -2.19 1.96
N PRO A 476 -44.52 -2.16 1.04
CA PRO A 476 -44.91 -0.94 0.35
C PRO A 476 -45.55 0.11 1.27
N GLN A 477 -46.02 -0.30 2.46
CA GLN A 477 -46.67 0.56 3.44
C GLN A 477 -45.66 1.32 4.33
N ALA A 478 -44.38 0.95 4.30
CA ALA A 478 -43.36 1.55 5.13
C ALA A 478 -42.30 2.27 4.29
N THR A 479 -41.79 3.39 4.81
CA THR A 479 -40.62 4.05 4.23
C THR A 479 -39.37 3.23 4.57
N SER A 480 -38.67 2.78 3.55
CA SER A 480 -37.37 2.11 3.71
C SER A 480 -36.25 3.15 3.68
N SER A 481 -35.30 3.07 4.61
CA SER A 481 -34.17 4.02 4.69
C SER A 481 -32.83 3.28 4.63
N PHE A 482 -31.98 3.74 3.71
CA PHE A 482 -30.66 3.17 3.45
C PHE A 482 -29.59 4.25 3.61
N LEU A 483 -28.51 3.93 4.33
CA LEU A 483 -27.30 4.75 4.38
C LEU A 483 -26.24 4.10 3.50
N ASN A 484 -25.99 4.70 2.34
CA ASN A 484 -25.02 4.25 1.35
C ASN A 484 -23.70 4.97 1.55
N ILE A 485 -22.68 4.28 2.04
CA ILE A 485 -21.37 4.87 2.30
C ILE A 485 -20.53 4.80 1.03
N ALA A 486 -20.01 5.96 0.63
CA ALA A 486 -19.21 6.09 -0.56
C ALA A 486 -17.83 5.48 -0.34
N GLY A 487 -17.39 4.65 -1.29
CA GLY A 487 -16.03 4.12 -1.34
C GLY A 487 -15.04 5.18 -1.80
N PRO A 488 -13.73 4.91 -1.68
CA PRO A 488 -12.66 5.86 -1.99
C PRO A 488 -12.58 6.30 -3.46
N GLU A 489 -13.30 5.61 -4.35
CA GLU A 489 -13.40 5.85 -5.80
C GLU A 489 -14.51 6.83 -6.17
N VAL A 490 -15.53 6.99 -5.32
CA VAL A 490 -16.59 7.98 -5.54
C VAL A 490 -15.98 9.34 -5.24
N CYS A 491 -15.89 10.18 -6.28
CA CYS A 491 -15.39 11.55 -6.26
C CYS A 491 -15.59 12.18 -4.88
N GLY A 492 -14.52 12.72 -4.25
CA GLY A 492 -14.43 13.15 -2.83
C GLY A 492 -15.37 14.28 -2.39
N VAL A 493 -16.48 14.43 -3.10
CA VAL A 493 -17.58 15.37 -2.98
C VAL A 493 -18.65 14.87 -2.00
N ILE A 494 -18.69 13.58 -1.66
CA ILE A 494 -19.62 13.09 -0.63
C ILE A 494 -18.98 11.97 0.19
N ASN A 495 -19.40 11.85 1.45
CA ASN A 495 -19.02 10.75 2.33
C ASN A 495 -20.04 9.60 2.26
N ALA A 496 -21.31 9.93 2.04
CA ALA A 496 -22.40 8.95 1.98
C ALA A 496 -23.63 9.55 1.28
N VAL A 497 -24.64 8.71 1.07
CA VAL A 497 -25.96 9.08 0.53
C VAL A 497 -27.02 8.37 1.37
N ILE A 498 -27.99 9.11 1.89
CA ILE A 498 -29.21 8.49 2.41
C ILE A 498 -30.21 8.37 1.28
N LEU A 499 -30.77 7.17 1.11
CA LEU A 499 -31.90 6.94 0.20
C LEU A 499 -33.11 6.55 1.06
N ARG A 500 -34.16 7.38 1.02
CA ARG A 500 -35.45 7.05 1.63
C ARG A 500 -36.46 6.75 0.54
N ILE A 501 -37.04 5.56 0.56
CA ILE A 501 -37.97 5.08 -0.46
C ILE A 501 -39.35 4.95 0.17
N ASN A 502 -40.33 5.65 -0.37
CA ASN A 502 -41.74 5.50 -0.04
C ASN A 502 -42.48 4.91 -1.26
N PRO A 503 -42.70 3.58 -1.28
CA PRO A 503 -43.35 2.91 -2.42
C PRO A 503 -44.80 3.36 -2.63
N SER A 504 -45.55 3.56 -1.53
CA SER A 504 -46.95 4.02 -1.60
C SER A 504 -47.10 5.39 -2.26
N ALA A 505 -46.16 6.31 -1.99
CA ALA A 505 -46.14 7.64 -2.59
C ALA A 505 -45.39 7.70 -3.94
N LYS A 506 -44.78 6.59 -4.40
CA LYS A 506 -43.83 6.55 -5.51
C LYS A 506 -42.78 7.65 -5.43
N MET A 507 -42.25 7.88 -4.24
CA MET A 507 -41.30 8.95 -3.96
C MET A 507 -39.99 8.38 -3.39
N ALA A 508 -38.87 8.88 -3.89
CA ALA A 508 -37.55 8.59 -3.38
C ALA A 508 -36.87 9.90 -2.97
N GLN A 509 -36.44 10.01 -1.71
CA GLN A 509 -35.62 11.12 -1.24
C GLN A 509 -34.15 10.72 -1.31
N LEU A 510 -33.39 11.44 -2.13
CA LEU A 510 -31.96 11.28 -2.29
C LEU A 510 -31.25 12.36 -1.48
N ILE A 511 -30.48 11.95 -0.47
CA ILE A 511 -29.81 12.87 0.46
C ILE A 511 -28.30 12.65 0.45
N PRO A 512 -27.55 13.30 -0.45
CA PRO A 512 -26.09 13.27 -0.42
C PRO A 512 -25.58 13.94 0.86
N LEU A 513 -24.59 13.31 1.49
CA LEU A 513 -23.99 13.74 2.75
C LEU A 513 -22.53 14.13 2.55
N GLN A 514 -22.17 15.34 2.95
CA GLN A 514 -20.79 15.76 3.14
C GLN A 514 -20.54 16.05 4.61
N ILE A 515 -19.51 15.45 5.17
CA ILE A 515 -19.00 15.72 6.52
C ILE A 515 -17.64 16.39 6.35
N SER A 516 -17.54 17.64 6.79
CA SER A 516 -16.35 18.47 6.63
C SER A 516 -16.01 19.20 7.91
N THR A 517 -14.73 19.25 8.26
CA THR A 517 -14.24 20.02 9.40
C THR A 517 -13.71 21.40 9.00
N ASN A 518 -13.39 21.60 7.71
CA ASN A 518 -12.55 22.70 7.24
C ASN A 518 -13.05 23.45 5.99
N HIS A 519 -14.15 23.02 5.36
CA HIS A 519 -14.63 23.61 4.08
C HIS A 519 -16.09 24.02 4.12
N THR A 520 -16.44 25.06 3.36
CA THR A 520 -17.82 25.46 3.04
C THR A 520 -18.44 24.44 2.08
N CYS A 521 -19.47 23.72 2.52
CA CYS A 521 -20.09 22.63 1.74
C CYS A 521 -20.80 23.06 0.44
N THR A 522 -21.08 24.35 0.25
CA THR A 522 -21.82 24.90 -0.89
C THR A 522 -21.15 24.62 -2.24
N ASP A 523 -19.82 24.65 -2.31
CA ASP A 523 -19.09 24.38 -3.55
C ASP A 523 -19.16 22.90 -3.97
N LEU A 524 -19.20 22.00 -2.98
CA LEU A 524 -19.21 20.55 -3.20
C LEU A 524 -20.61 20.07 -3.58
N ALA A 525 -21.66 20.64 -2.99
CA ALA A 525 -23.04 20.39 -3.44
C ALA A 525 -23.20 20.68 -4.93
N THR A 526 -22.71 21.84 -5.38
CA THR A 526 -22.74 22.22 -6.79
C THR A 526 -22.01 21.21 -7.68
N LEU A 527 -20.81 20.77 -7.27
CA LEU A 527 -20.04 19.78 -8.01
C LEU A 527 -20.76 18.43 -8.12
N PHE A 528 -21.37 17.97 -7.02
CA PHE A 528 -22.12 16.71 -6.98
C PHE A 528 -23.30 16.74 -7.96
N PHE A 529 -24.12 17.78 -7.89
CA PHE A 529 -25.30 17.91 -8.75
C PHE A 529 -24.94 18.05 -10.22
N ALA A 530 -23.82 18.67 -10.51
CA ALA A 530 -23.37 18.88 -11.87
C ALA A 530 -22.78 17.61 -12.53
N VAL A 531 -22.12 16.73 -11.76
CA VAL A 531 -21.34 15.60 -12.31
C VAL A 531 -22.00 14.24 -12.06
N THR A 532 -22.51 14.00 -10.86
CA THR A 532 -22.88 12.63 -10.42
C THR A 532 -24.39 12.44 -10.40
N TRP A 533 -25.13 13.46 -9.98
CA TRP A 533 -26.56 13.37 -9.70
C TRP A 533 -27.42 12.82 -10.85
N HIS A 534 -27.22 13.31 -12.07
CA HIS A 534 -28.07 12.97 -13.21
C HIS A 534 -28.09 11.45 -13.52
N LYS A 535 -26.99 10.75 -13.22
CA LYS A 535 -26.92 9.29 -13.41
C LYS A 535 -27.78 8.56 -12.39
N TRP A 536 -27.76 9.03 -11.14
CA TRP A 536 -28.52 8.43 -10.04
C TRP A 536 -29.99 8.78 -10.11
N GLU A 537 -30.33 10.02 -10.46
CA GLU A 537 -31.72 10.42 -10.64
C GLU A 537 -32.40 9.57 -11.73
N ARG A 538 -31.73 9.40 -12.88
CA ARG A 538 -32.25 8.57 -13.98
C ARG A 538 -32.51 7.13 -13.52
N ALA A 539 -31.53 6.51 -12.84
CA ALA A 539 -31.68 5.15 -12.34
C ALA A 539 -32.87 5.00 -11.37
N ILE A 540 -33.15 6.02 -10.54
CA ILE A 540 -34.29 6.01 -9.62
C ILE A 540 -35.63 6.25 -10.37
N GLN A 541 -35.63 7.11 -11.38
CA GLN A 541 -36.80 7.39 -12.21
C GLN A 541 -37.19 6.19 -13.07
N GLU A 542 -36.21 5.41 -13.56
CA GLU A 542 -36.42 4.15 -14.30
C GLU A 542 -37.18 3.12 -13.45
N GLU A 543 -37.02 3.15 -12.13
CA GLU A 543 -37.76 2.33 -11.16
C GLU A 543 -39.17 2.89 -10.85
N GLY A 544 -39.56 3.99 -11.49
CA GLY A 544 -40.90 4.60 -11.38
C GLY A 544 -41.09 5.54 -10.19
N PHE A 545 -40.00 6.04 -9.60
CA PHE A 545 -40.04 6.95 -8.45
C PHE A 545 -39.75 8.40 -8.82
N LYS A 546 -40.48 9.33 -8.22
CA LYS A 546 -40.15 10.76 -8.24
C LYS A 546 -39.03 11.04 -7.24
N VAL A 547 -37.99 11.75 -7.68
CA VAL A 547 -36.82 12.08 -6.84
C VAL A 547 -37.00 13.43 -6.15
N VAL A 548 -36.72 13.48 -4.85
CA VAL A 548 -36.60 14.71 -4.05
C VAL A 548 -35.15 14.82 -3.56
N ASN A 549 -34.51 15.95 -3.84
CA ASN A 549 -33.09 16.16 -3.56
C ASN A 549 -32.88 17.04 -2.32
N THR A 550 -32.07 16.55 -1.38
CA THR A 550 -31.63 17.34 -0.22
C THR A 550 -30.15 17.11 0.00
N PHE A 551 -29.30 18.12 -0.17
CA PHE A 551 -27.89 18.01 0.20
C PHE A 551 -27.72 18.33 1.68
N VAL A 552 -26.99 17.49 2.41
CA VAL A 552 -26.68 17.74 3.83
C VAL A 552 -25.19 17.99 3.98
N CYS A 553 -24.88 19.13 4.58
CA CYS A 553 -23.57 19.43 5.11
C CYS A 553 -23.54 19.17 6.61
N VAL A 554 -22.52 18.47 7.09
CA VAL A 554 -22.23 18.32 8.50
C VAL A 554 -20.89 18.99 8.78
N ASP A 555 -20.87 20.01 9.63
CA ASP A 555 -19.63 20.69 10.00
C ASP A 555 -19.54 21.04 11.51
N SER A 556 -18.40 21.59 11.92
CA SER A 556 -18.12 21.88 13.34
C SER A 556 -18.58 23.26 13.83
N CYS A 557 -19.10 24.11 12.95
CA CYS A 557 -19.22 25.56 13.17
C CYS A 557 -20.58 26.16 12.79
N THR A 558 -21.33 25.60 11.85
CA THR A 558 -22.58 26.19 11.38
C THR A 558 -23.73 25.92 12.34
N ALA A 559 -24.52 26.97 12.57
CA ALA A 559 -25.85 26.82 13.13
C ALA A 559 -26.73 26.07 12.13
N GLU A 560 -27.75 25.36 12.64
CA GLU A 560 -28.70 24.69 11.77
C GLU A 560 -29.34 25.70 10.81
N SER A 561 -29.23 25.45 9.51
CA SER A 561 -29.91 26.23 8.49
C SER A 561 -30.42 25.32 7.38
N ALA A 562 -31.48 25.76 6.72
CA ALA A 562 -32.03 25.13 5.55
C ALA A 562 -32.26 26.20 4.48
N GLU A 563 -31.64 26.01 3.32
CA GLU A 563 -31.74 26.91 2.19
C GLU A 563 -32.24 26.13 0.97
N VAL A 564 -33.12 26.75 0.16
CA VAL A 564 -33.57 26.15 -1.09
C VAL A 564 -32.77 26.77 -2.23
N MET A 565 -32.04 25.93 -2.95
CA MET A 565 -31.25 26.32 -4.11
C MET A 565 -32.12 26.18 -5.35
N SER A 566 -32.31 27.29 -6.07
CA SER A 566 -33.05 27.29 -7.33
C SER A 566 -32.28 26.53 -8.41
N ALA A 567 -33.03 25.96 -9.37
CA ALA A 567 -32.43 25.30 -10.53
C ALA A 567 -31.53 26.29 -11.28
N GLY A 568 -30.33 25.84 -11.61
CA GLY A 568 -29.28 26.71 -12.15
C GLY A 568 -28.55 26.06 -13.31
N THR A 569 -28.12 26.88 -14.26
CA THR A 569 -27.17 26.48 -15.30
C THR A 569 -25.85 27.18 -15.04
N ALA A 570 -24.78 26.42 -14.78
CA ALA A 570 -23.43 26.95 -14.65
C ALA A 570 -22.59 26.57 -15.87
N PHE A 571 -21.66 27.45 -16.26
CA PHE A 571 -20.61 27.12 -17.23
C PHE A 571 -19.29 26.93 -16.48
N ARG A 572 -18.72 25.73 -16.55
CA ARG A 572 -17.34 25.45 -16.11
C ARG A 572 -16.62 24.75 -17.25
N GLU A 573 -15.43 25.23 -17.59
CA GLU A 573 -14.53 24.58 -18.56
C GLU A 573 -15.20 24.25 -19.91
N LYS A 574 -16.02 25.18 -20.43
CA LYS A 574 -16.77 25.05 -21.70
C LYS A 574 -17.91 24.00 -21.69
N ALA A 575 -18.19 23.35 -20.56
CA ALA A 575 -19.35 22.48 -20.41
C ALA A 575 -20.52 23.23 -19.73
N LYS A 576 -21.72 23.11 -20.30
CA LYS A 576 -22.96 23.59 -19.70
C LYS A 576 -23.40 22.56 -18.66
N MET A 577 -23.31 22.92 -17.37
CA MET A 577 -23.72 22.08 -16.25
C MET A 577 -25.12 22.50 -15.81
N PHE A 578 -26.02 21.54 -15.68
CA PHE A 578 -27.36 21.74 -15.13
C PHE A 578 -27.42 21.20 -13.70
N SER A 579 -27.91 22.01 -12.77
CA SER A 579 -28.23 21.56 -11.41
C SER A 579 -29.74 21.67 -11.19
N PRO A 580 -30.39 20.62 -10.65
CA PRO A 580 -31.81 20.68 -10.32
C PRO A 580 -32.06 21.68 -9.19
N GLU A 581 -33.34 21.89 -8.86
CA GLU A 581 -33.69 22.46 -7.58
C GLU A 581 -33.37 21.44 -6.46
N TYR A 582 -32.71 21.90 -5.40
CA TYR A 582 -32.39 21.08 -4.23
C TYR A 582 -32.39 21.93 -2.96
N SER A 583 -32.67 21.31 -1.81
CA SER A 583 -32.46 21.97 -0.52
C SER A 583 -31.07 21.64 0.03
N VAL A 584 -30.41 22.62 0.65
CA VAL A 584 -29.20 22.42 1.44
C VAL A 584 -29.57 22.51 2.91
N ARG A 585 -29.18 21.51 3.70
CA ARG A 585 -29.31 21.53 5.16
C ARG A 585 -27.92 21.50 5.79
N ASN A 586 -27.63 22.47 6.64
CA ASN A 586 -26.40 22.51 7.42
C ASN A 586 -26.69 21.98 8.82
N LEU A 587 -25.91 21.00 9.26
CA LEU A 587 -26.01 20.38 10.57
C LEU A 587 -24.69 20.51 11.30
N SER A 588 -24.75 20.84 12.60
CA SER A 588 -23.54 20.81 13.42
C SER A 588 -23.22 19.37 13.87
N VAL A 589 -21.93 19.05 13.95
CA VAL A 589 -21.45 17.79 14.54
C VAL A 589 -22.00 17.57 15.96
N ALA A 590 -22.17 18.65 16.73
CA ALA A 590 -22.68 18.60 18.09
C ALA A 590 -24.16 18.14 18.17
N MET A 591 -24.95 18.39 17.13
CA MET A 591 -26.34 17.90 17.04
C MET A 591 -26.40 16.39 16.80
N LEU A 592 -25.51 15.88 15.95
CA LEU A 592 -25.42 14.44 15.67
C LEU A 592 -24.81 13.68 16.84
N ASP A 593 -23.76 14.23 17.45
CA ASP A 593 -23.04 13.62 18.56
C ASP A 593 -22.57 14.67 19.58
N PRO A 594 -23.27 14.83 20.71
CA PRO A 594 -22.89 15.78 21.76
C PRO A 594 -21.52 15.50 22.40
N LYS A 595 -21.05 14.24 22.41
CA LYS A 595 -19.72 13.89 22.92
C LYS A 595 -18.65 14.41 21.96
N LEU A 596 -18.79 14.16 20.67
CA LEU A 596 -17.91 14.67 19.62
C LEU A 596 -17.89 16.21 19.60
N GLY A 597 -19.08 16.84 19.67
CA GLY A 597 -19.19 18.29 19.75
C GLY A 597 -18.51 18.92 20.98
N ARG A 598 -18.39 18.19 22.10
CA ARG A 598 -17.59 18.63 23.26
C ARG A 598 -16.09 18.51 23.01
N ILE A 599 -15.64 17.42 22.39
CA ILE A 599 -14.23 17.19 22.05
C ILE A 599 -13.73 18.31 21.14
N LEU A 600 -14.44 18.56 20.03
CA LEU A 600 -14.06 19.58 19.05
C LEU A 600 -14.09 21.02 19.59
N ARG A 601 -14.92 21.29 20.61
CA ARG A 601 -14.93 22.60 21.29
C ARG A 601 -13.78 22.77 22.27
N GLY A 602 -13.37 21.70 22.95
CA GLY A 602 -12.21 21.72 23.85
C GLY A 602 -10.90 22.03 23.11
N ASP A 603 -10.76 21.54 21.89
CA ASP A 603 -9.55 21.75 21.08
C ASP A 603 -9.44 23.18 20.50
N LYS A 604 -10.55 23.91 20.36
CA LYS A 604 -10.55 25.33 19.91
C LYS A 604 -9.91 26.31 20.91
N TYR A 605 -9.50 25.85 22.10
CA TYR A 605 -8.68 26.63 23.03
C TYR A 605 -7.16 26.39 22.90
N GLN A 606 -6.71 25.62 21.89
CA GLN A 606 -5.29 25.40 21.59
C GLN A 606 -4.92 25.87 20.17
N SER A 607 -5.30 27.08 19.78
CA SER A 607 -4.66 27.75 18.64
C SER A 607 -3.17 28.00 18.97
N PRO A 608 -2.23 27.74 18.05
CA PRO A 608 -0.85 28.21 18.25
C PRO A 608 -0.85 29.75 18.30
N PRO A 609 0.05 30.38 19.08
CA PRO A 609 0.18 31.84 19.05
C PRO A 609 0.53 32.29 17.62
N ALA A 610 -0.08 33.40 17.23
CA ALA A 610 -0.04 34.01 15.90
C ALA A 610 1.37 34.22 15.34
#